data_AF-A0A8S3WC66-F1
#
_entry.id   AF-A0A8S3WC66-F1
#
_cell.length_a   1.000
_cell.length_b   1.000
_cell.length_c   1.000
_cell.angle_alpha   90.00
_cell.angle_beta   90.00
_cell.angle_gamma   90.00
#
_symmetry.space_group_name_H-M   'P 1'
#
loop_
_entity.id
_entity.type
_entity.pdbx_description
1 polymer ?
#
loop_
_entity_poly.entity_id
_entity_poly.type
_entity_poly.pdbx_seq_one_letter_code
_entity_poly.pdbx_strand_id
1 'polypeptide(L)'
;MFNLATKDVHCYWFDEHNAGLVASVFASCVIDCLRKTLSEKPLPIILCSDGCTSQNRNVVLANALLDLAMEYNVVITQKFLEKGHTQMECDSSHSAIECKLKNKEIYLPSQYATISKEARPK
;
A
#
# COMPACT_ATOMS: atom_id res chain seq x y z
N MET A 1 1.72 1.92 -0.19
CA MET A 1 2.26 1.65 1.15
C MET A 1 3.19 2.80 1.52
N PHE A 2 2.92 3.46 2.66
CA PHE A 2 3.70 4.60 3.17
C PHE A 2 4.64 4.12 4.27
N ASN A 3 5.94 4.41 4.16
CA ASN A 3 6.91 4.12 5.22
C ASN A 3 7.07 5.36 6.13
N LEU A 4 6.68 5.23 7.40
CA LEU A 4 6.77 6.33 8.37
C LEU A 4 8.20 6.78 8.68
N ALA A 5 9.19 5.88 8.59
CA ALA A 5 10.58 6.19 8.92
C ALA A 5 11.28 6.95 7.77
N THR A 6 11.10 6.50 6.52
CA THR A 6 11.76 7.13 5.36
C THR A 6 10.89 8.18 4.66
N LYS A 7 9.59 8.22 4.98
CA LYS A 7 8.56 9.02 4.27
C LYS A 7 8.45 8.68 2.79
N ASP A 8 8.91 7.49 2.39
CA ASP A 8 8.73 6.99 1.03
C ASP A 8 7.37 6.33 0.86
N VAL A 9 6.85 6.44 -0.36
CA VAL A 9 5.57 5.86 -0.76
C VAL A 9 5.78 4.96 -1.94
N HIS A 10 5.31 3.72 -1.82
CA HIS A 10 5.24 2.77 -2.92
C HIS A 10 3.79 2.56 -3.35
N CYS A 11 3.46 2.91 -4.60
CA CYS A 11 2.14 2.71 -5.18
C CYS A 11 2.20 1.71 -6.33
N TYR A 12 1.26 0.77 -6.35
CA TYR A 12 1.05 -0.12 -7.49
C TYR A 12 -0.06 0.46 -8.37
N TRP A 13 0.21 0.56 -9.67
CA TRP A 13 -0.77 0.91 -10.69
C TRP A 13 -0.99 -0.29 -11.58
N PHE A 14 -2.23 -0.67 -11.78
CA PHE A 14 -2.65 -1.73 -12.69
C PHE A 14 -4.00 -1.38 -13.28
N ASP A 15 -4.28 -1.90 -14.47
CA ASP A 15 -5.60 -1.84 -15.10
C ASP A 15 -6.36 -3.16 -14.86
N GLU A 16 -7.65 -3.15 -15.20
CA GLU A 16 -8.54 -4.31 -15.02
C GLU A 16 -8.18 -5.52 -15.89
N HIS A 17 -7.38 -5.32 -16.95
CA HIS A 17 -6.88 -6.43 -17.77
C HIS A 17 -5.74 -7.17 -17.06
N ASN A 18 -4.89 -6.42 -16.35
CA ASN A 18 -3.72 -6.93 -15.66
C ASN A 18 -4.04 -7.52 -14.28
N ALA A 19 -4.98 -6.93 -13.53
CA ALA A 19 -5.37 -7.48 -12.24
C ALA A 19 -6.82 -7.12 -11.85
N GLY A 20 -7.47 -8.07 -11.16
CA GLY A 20 -8.83 -7.89 -10.65
C GLY A 20 -8.88 -7.22 -9.26
N LEU A 21 -10.06 -6.72 -8.90
CA LEU A 21 -10.34 -6.13 -7.59
C LEU A 21 -10.68 -7.22 -6.54
N VAL A 22 -9.74 -8.13 -6.32
CA VAL A 22 -9.90 -9.27 -5.38
C VAL A 22 -8.85 -9.23 -4.28
N ALA A 23 -9.20 -9.77 -3.10
CA ALA A 23 -8.35 -9.73 -1.90
C ALA A 23 -6.93 -10.29 -2.11
N SER A 24 -6.78 -11.33 -2.95
CA SER A 24 -5.47 -11.93 -3.26
C SER A 24 -4.54 -10.99 -4.02
N VAL A 25 -5.07 -10.17 -4.92
CA VAL A 25 -4.29 -9.15 -5.65
C VAL A 25 -3.76 -8.12 -4.68
N PHE A 26 -4.63 -7.55 -3.82
CA PHE A 26 -4.20 -6.58 -2.81
C PHE A 26 -3.19 -7.17 -1.83
N ALA A 27 -3.42 -8.41 -1.37
CA ALA A 27 -2.48 -9.11 -0.51
C ALA A 27 -1.12 -9.29 -1.19
N SER A 28 -1.08 -9.69 -2.46
CA SER A 28 0.17 -9.85 -3.20
C SER A 28 0.99 -8.56 -3.28
N CYS A 29 0.35 -7.39 -3.47
CA CYS A 29 1.02 -6.09 -3.48
C CYS A 29 1.62 -5.74 -2.10
N VAL A 30 0.88 -5.99 -1.02
CA VAL A 30 1.37 -5.72 0.35
C VAL A 30 2.55 -6.64 0.67
N ILE A 31 2.45 -7.93 0.35
CA ILE A 31 3.52 -8.90 0.59
C ILE A 31 4.76 -8.59 -0.23
N ASP A 32 4.63 -8.20 -1.51
CA ASP A 32 5.79 -7.79 -2.32
C ASP A 32 6.52 -6.59 -1.70
N CYS A 33 5.79 -5.57 -1.24
CA CYS A 33 6.39 -4.44 -0.52
C CYS A 33 7.12 -4.89 0.76
N LEU A 34 6.46 -5.69 1.60
CA LEU A 34 7.02 -6.13 2.88
C LEU A 34 8.22 -7.04 2.69
N ARG A 35 8.17 -7.96 1.72
CA ARG A 35 9.25 -8.87 1.40
C ARG A 35 10.50 -8.11 0.99
N LYS A 36 10.38 -7.04 0.19
CA LYS A 36 11.51 -6.17 -0.17
C LYS A 36 12.15 -5.53 1.08
N THR A 37 11.33 -4.98 1.97
CA THR A 37 11.83 -4.37 3.22
C THR A 37 12.48 -5.40 4.15
N LEU A 38 11.88 -6.58 4.31
CA LEU A 38 12.39 -7.64 5.18
C LEU A 38 13.66 -8.31 4.63
N SER A 39 13.79 -8.39 3.30
CA SER A 39 15.00 -8.91 2.65
C SER A 39 16.21 -8.03 2.89
N GLU A 40 16.03 -6.70 3.00
CA GLU A 40 17.09 -5.78 3.38
C GLU A 40 17.42 -5.89 4.87
N LYS A 41 16.39 -5.97 5.72
CA LYS A 41 16.57 -6.09 7.17
C LYS A 41 15.37 -6.78 7.85
N PRO A 42 15.55 -7.97 8.46
CA PRO A 42 14.50 -8.65 9.17
C PRO A 42 14.25 -7.95 10.51
N LEU A 43 13.25 -7.06 10.53
CA LEU A 43 12.82 -6.32 11.70
C LEU A 43 11.33 -6.58 11.98
N PRO A 44 10.87 -6.44 13.23
CA PRO A 44 9.45 -6.41 13.54
C PRO A 44 8.74 -5.29 12.77
N ILE A 45 7.58 -5.59 12.19
CA ILE A 45 6.79 -4.64 11.39
C ILE A 45 5.46 -4.35 12.06
N ILE A 46 5.07 -3.08 12.07
CA ILE A 46 3.72 -2.65 12.44
C ILE A 46 3.03 -2.14 11.19
N LEU A 47 2.01 -2.85 10.74
CA LEU A 47 1.16 -2.48 9.62
C LEU A 47 -0.06 -1.75 10.16
N CYS A 48 -0.23 -0.47 9.82
CA CYS A 48 -1.44 0.29 10.12
C CYS A 48 -2.30 0.34 8.86
N SER A 49 -3.54 -0.14 8.95
CA SER A 49 -4.48 -0.18 7.84
C SER A 49 -5.83 0.43 8.21
N ASP A 50 -6.55 0.89 7.19
CA ASP A 50 -7.97 1.19 7.33
C ASP A 50 -8.78 -0.11 7.49
N GLY A 51 -10.05 0.05 7.89
CA GLY A 51 -10.94 -1.07 8.19
C GLY A 51 -11.54 -1.76 6.96
N CYS A 52 -11.08 -1.48 5.74
CA CYS A 52 -11.64 -2.00 4.50
C CYS A 52 -11.50 -3.53 4.43
N THR A 53 -12.61 -4.26 4.45
CA THR A 53 -12.62 -5.72 4.54
C THR A 53 -12.10 -6.39 3.27
N SER A 54 -12.45 -5.87 2.09
CA SER A 54 -12.01 -6.46 0.81
C SER A 54 -10.51 -6.33 0.57
N GLN A 55 -9.87 -5.29 1.13
CA GLN A 55 -8.45 -4.98 0.89
C GLN A 55 -7.57 -5.42 2.06
N ASN A 56 -7.87 -4.92 3.27
CA ASN A 56 -6.95 -4.96 4.40
C ASN A 56 -7.42 -5.84 5.56
N ARG A 57 -8.74 -5.95 5.78
CA ARG A 57 -9.31 -6.74 6.88
C ARG A 57 -9.99 -8.01 6.37
N ASN A 58 -9.19 -8.94 5.86
CA ASN A 58 -9.64 -10.26 5.40
C ASN A 58 -8.66 -11.39 5.76
N VAL A 59 -9.16 -12.62 5.66
CA VAL A 59 -8.41 -13.86 5.94
C VAL A 59 -7.25 -14.08 4.97
N VAL A 60 -7.37 -13.61 3.72
CA VAL A 60 -6.34 -13.81 2.69
C VAL A 60 -5.08 -13.03 3.06
N LEU A 61 -5.21 -11.74 3.41
CA LEU A 61 -4.08 -10.93 3.86
C LEU A 61 -3.53 -11.43 5.19
N ALA A 62 -4.38 -11.80 6.16
CA ALA A 62 -3.92 -12.30 7.45
C ALA A 62 -3.05 -13.57 7.31
N ASN A 63 -3.49 -14.53 6.49
CA ASN A 63 -2.71 -15.74 6.22
C ASN A 63 -1.42 -15.44 5.45
N ALA A 64 -1.46 -14.53 4.48
CA ALA A 64 -0.27 -14.14 3.73
C ALA A 64 0.78 -13.44 4.62
N LEU A 65 0.34 -12.62 5.57
CA LEU A 65 1.24 -11.99 6.56
C LEU A 65 1.82 -13.02 7.54
N LEU A 66 1.02 -14.01 7.94
CA LEU A 66 1.52 -15.10 8.80
C LEU A 66 2.59 -15.92 8.08
N ASP A 67 2.38 -16.26 6.81
CA ASP A 67 3.36 -16.97 5.98
C ASP A 67 4.68 -16.19 5.89
N LEU A 68 4.60 -14.89 5.59
CA LEU A 68 5.77 -14.01 5.52
C LEU A 68 6.48 -13.86 6.88
N ALA A 69 5.72 -13.79 7.98
CA ALA A 69 6.26 -13.73 9.33
C ALA A 69 7.05 -15.00 9.69
N MET A 70 6.56 -16.17 9.28
CA MET A 70 7.25 -17.45 9.45
C MET A 70 8.49 -17.54 8.54
N GLU A 71 8.38 -17.11 7.28
CA GLU A 71 9.47 -17.11 6.28
C GLU A 71 10.69 -16.32 6.78
N TYR A 72 10.46 -15.13 7.33
CA TYR A 72 11.54 -14.24 7.79
C TYR A 72 11.80 -14.31 9.30
N ASN A 73 11.07 -15.16 10.03
CA ASN A 73 11.10 -15.26 11.49
C ASN A 73 10.98 -13.89 12.20
N VAL A 74 9.99 -13.10 11.79
CA VAL A 74 9.72 -11.74 12.31
C VAL A 74 8.30 -11.63 12.84
N VAL A 75 8.08 -10.68 13.76
CA VAL A 75 6.74 -10.38 14.25
C VAL A 75 6.11 -9.28 13.39
N ILE A 76 4.99 -9.60 12.76
CA ILE A 76 4.17 -8.63 12.02
C ILE A 76 2.91 -8.33 12.82
N THR A 77 2.74 -7.08 13.23
CA THR A 77 1.55 -6.61 13.96
C THR A 77 0.63 -5.84 13.03
N GLN A 78 -0.58 -6.34 12.81
CA GLN A 78 -1.60 -5.63 12.04
C GLN A 78 -2.50 -4.81 12.96
N LYS A 79 -2.52 -3.49 12.77
CA LYS A 79 -3.38 -2.53 13.48
C LYS A 79 -4.42 -1.97 12.52
N PHE A 80 -5.65 -1.85 13.01
CA PHE A 80 -6.75 -1.21 12.29
C PHE A 80 -7.15 0.08 12.96
N LEU A 81 -7.55 1.07 12.17
CA LEU A 81 -8.12 2.31 12.68
C LEU A 81 -9.44 2.05 13.44
N GLU A 82 -9.63 2.79 14.53
CA GLU A 82 -10.92 2.84 15.22
C GLU A 82 -11.94 3.66 14.40
N LYS A 83 -13.22 3.32 14.56
CA LYS A 83 -14.30 4.04 13.87
C LYS A 83 -14.30 5.51 14.33
N GLY A 84 -14.19 6.43 13.38
CA GLY A 84 -14.15 7.87 13.65
C GLY A 84 -12.79 8.52 13.42
N HIS A 85 -11.71 7.74 13.30
CA HIS A 85 -10.41 8.22 12.85
C HIS A 85 -10.25 7.92 11.35
N THR A 86 -10.41 8.94 10.52
CA THR A 86 -10.43 8.79 9.05
C THR A 86 -9.15 9.28 8.36
N GLN A 87 -8.16 9.75 9.11
CA GLN A 87 -6.94 10.30 8.53
C GLN A 87 -5.72 9.47 8.90
N MET A 88 -4.97 9.06 7.89
CA MET A 88 -3.64 8.48 7.99
C MET A 88 -2.61 9.36 7.27
N GLU A 89 -1.35 9.26 7.68
CA GLU A 89 -0.24 9.90 6.96
C GLU A 89 -0.19 9.48 5.48
N CYS A 90 -0.63 8.26 5.16
CA CYS A 90 -0.73 7.78 3.79
C CYS A 90 -1.69 8.64 2.93
N ASP A 91 -2.71 9.28 3.51
CA ASP A 91 -3.69 10.08 2.76
C ASP A 91 -3.10 11.38 2.23
N SER A 92 -2.02 11.87 2.85
CA SER A 92 -1.27 13.02 2.34
C SER A 92 -0.69 12.75 0.95
N SER A 93 -0.24 11.52 0.70
CA SER A 93 0.32 11.12 -0.60
C SER A 93 -0.74 11.04 -1.69
N HIS A 94 -1.91 10.50 -1.38
CA HIS A 94 -3.06 10.50 -2.29
C HIS A 94 -3.52 11.92 -2.60
N SER A 95 -3.60 12.78 -1.58
CA SER A 95 -3.98 14.19 -1.75
C SER A 95 -3.02 14.95 -2.68
N ALA A 96 -1.71 14.69 -2.58
CA ALA A 96 -0.70 15.29 -3.46
C ALA A 96 -0.83 14.81 -4.91
N ILE A 97 -1.08 13.51 -5.10
CA ILE A 97 -1.32 12.90 -6.42
C ILE A 97 -2.58 13.48 -7.05
N GLU A 98 -3.69 13.55 -6.31
CA GLU A 98 -4.96 14.12 -6.78
C GLU A 98 -4.81 15.59 -7.19
N CYS A 99 -4.13 16.40 -6.37
CA CYS A 99 -3.86 17.80 -6.71
C CYS A 99 -3.09 17.95 -8.04
N LYS A 100 -2.19 17.02 -8.35
CA LYS A 100 -1.39 17.03 -9.58
C LYS A 100 -2.12 16.45 -10.79
N LEU A 101 -3.04 15.53 -10.57
CA LEU A 101 -3.92 14.98 -11.60
C LEU A 101 -5.01 15.97 -12.00
N LYS A 102 -5.44 16.84 -11.06
CA LYS A 102 -6.47 17.83 -11.31
C LYS A 102 -6.10 18.74 -12.49
N ASN A 103 -7.04 18.89 -13.42
CA ASN A 103 -6.89 19.70 -14.64
C ASN A 103 -5.79 19.24 -15.62
N LYS A 104 -5.31 17.99 -15.54
CA LYS A 104 -4.48 17.39 -16.59
C LYS A 104 -5.32 16.53 -17.53
N GLU A 105 -5.04 16.64 -18.82
CA GLU A 105 -5.59 15.72 -19.82
C GLU A 105 -4.81 14.40 -19.77
N ILE A 106 -5.54 13.29 -19.63
CA ILE A 106 -4.99 11.94 -19.53
C ILE A 106 -5.58 11.10 -20.65
N TYR A 107 -4.71 10.63 -21.53
CA TYR A 107 -5.03 9.88 -22.74
C TYR A 107 -4.66 8.40 -22.61
N LEU A 108 -3.73 8.05 -21.71
CA LEU A 108 -3.24 6.68 -21.51
C LEU A 108 -3.16 6.33 -20.01
N PRO A 109 -3.51 5.11 -19.59
CA PRO A 109 -3.38 4.66 -18.20
C PRO A 109 -1.96 4.81 -17.63
N SER A 110 -0.95 4.62 -18.47
CA SER A 110 0.46 4.78 -18.09
C SER A 110 0.81 6.21 -17.65
N GLN A 111 0.06 7.22 -18.09
CA GLN A 111 0.27 8.60 -17.67
C GLN A 111 -0.09 8.82 -16.20
N TYR A 112 -1.04 8.06 -15.62
CA TYR A 112 -1.34 8.14 -14.18
C TYR A 112 -0.12 7.77 -13.35
N ALA A 113 0.60 6.72 -13.73
CA ALA A 113 1.82 6.29 -13.04
C ALA A 113 2.92 7.36 -13.14
N THR A 114 3.07 8.00 -14.30
CA THR A 114 4.05 9.08 -14.50
C THR A 114 3.70 10.31 -13.66
N ILE A 115 2.45 10.79 -13.71
CA ILE A 115 2.01 11.96 -12.95
C ILE A 115 2.11 11.71 -11.44
N SER A 116 1.81 10.49 -10.99
CA SER A 116 1.93 10.11 -9.58
C SER A 116 3.38 10.20 -9.07
N LYS A 117 4.36 9.87 -9.91
CA LYS A 117 5.79 10.03 -9.57
C LYS A 117 6.20 11.50 -9.45
N GLU A 118 5.64 12.37 -10.29
CA GLU A 118 5.85 13.81 -10.24
C GLU A 118 5.18 14.49 -9.04
N ALA A 119 4.27 13.80 -8.35
CA ALA A 119 3.49 14.37 -7.26
C ALA A 119 4.23 14.44 -5.93
N ARG A 120 5.42 13.83 -5.81
CA ARG A 120 6.24 13.93 -4.61
C ARG A 120 6.67 15.40 -4.42
N PRO A 121 6.26 16.09 -3.33
CA PRO A 121 6.75 17.43 -3.05
C PRO A 121 8.27 17.39 -2.78
N LYS A 122 8.98 18.42 -3.24
CA LYS A 122 10.42 18.60 -2.98
C LYS A 122 10.68 18.94 -1.52
#